data_AF-A0A0G1UKV6-F1
#
_entry.id   AF-A0A0G1UKV6-F1
#
_cell.length_a   1.000
_cell.length_b   1.000
_cell.length_c   1.000
_cell.angle_alpha   90.00
_cell.angle_beta   90.00
_cell.angle_gamma   90.00
#
_symmetry.space_group_name_H-M   'P 1'
#
loop_
_entity.id
_entity.type
_entity.pdbx_description
1 polymer ?
#
loop_
_entity_poly.entity_id
_entity_poly.type
_entity_poly.pdbx_seq_one_letter_code
_entity_poly.pdbx_strand_id
1 'polypeptide(L)' 'MFNSFFSKRKKDLSGTPSKDPVCGMQPTEGINLTHDGVTYSFCSTHCRELFKQNPESYIKKQRNN' A
#
# COMPACT_ATOMS: atom_id res chain seq x y z
N MET A 1 32.43 12.21 -25.33
CA MET A 1 31.08 11.76 -25.71
C MET A 1 30.59 10.80 -24.64
N PHE A 2 30.17 11.36 -23.49
CA PHE A 2 29.74 10.60 -22.30
C PHE A 2 28.20 10.56 -22.24
N ASN A 3 27.68 9.49 -21.63
CA ASN A 3 26.27 9.18 -21.33
C ASN A 3 25.55 8.46 -22.49
N SER A 4 25.24 7.16 -22.36
CA SER A 4 24.13 6.76 -21.50
C SER A 4 24.25 5.28 -21.08
N PHE A 5 24.95 5.05 -19.98
CA PHE A 5 24.88 3.82 -19.19
C PHE A 5 23.87 4.03 -18.07
N PHE A 6 22.57 4.07 -18.37
CA PHE A 6 21.53 4.13 -17.33
C PHE A 6 20.21 3.57 -17.86
N SER A 7 20.21 2.30 -18.25
CA SER A 7 19.00 1.51 -18.53
C SER A 7 18.22 1.18 -17.25
N LYS A 8 17.98 2.19 -16.41
CA LYS A 8 17.06 2.14 -15.28
C LYS A 8 15.65 2.28 -15.82
N ARG A 9 15.14 1.21 -16.43
CA ARG A 9 13.70 1.11 -16.74
C ARG A 9 12.96 0.87 -15.43
N LYS A 10 12.53 1.99 -14.85
CA LYS A 10 11.60 2.17 -13.75
C LYS A 10 10.47 1.15 -13.84
N LYS A 11 10.43 0.26 -12.85
CA LYS A 11 9.38 -0.72 -12.60
C LYS A 11 8.34 -0.06 -11.69
N ASP A 12 7.81 1.06 -12.14
CA ASP A 12 6.94 1.91 -11.33
C ASP A 12 5.69 2.22 -12.15
N LEU A 13 4.99 1.16 -12.56
CA LEU A 13 3.64 1.29 -13.09
C LEU A 13 2.64 1.17 -11.93
N SER A 14 1.82 2.20 -11.84
CA SER A 14 0.42 2.20 -11.39
C SER A 14 0.13 1.85 -9.92
N GLY A 15 0.12 2.86 -9.06
CA GLY A 15 -1.05 3.75 -8.98
C GLY A 15 -2.39 3.16 -8.55
N THR A 16 -2.43 1.98 -7.95
CA THR A 16 -3.53 1.56 -7.08
C THR A 16 -2.93 0.89 -5.84
N PRO A 17 -3.42 1.17 -4.61
CA PRO A 17 -3.04 0.39 -3.44
C PRO A 17 -3.69 -0.99 -3.53
N SER A 18 -3.27 -1.80 -4.50
CA SER A 18 -3.73 -3.18 -4.71
C SER A 18 -3.08 -4.15 -3.71
N LYS A 19 -2.47 -3.61 -2.65
CA LYS A 19 -1.72 -4.34 -1.63
C LYS A 19 -2.15 -3.85 -0.26
N ASP A 20 -2.32 -4.80 0.64
CA ASP A 20 -2.63 -4.57 2.05
C ASP A 20 -1.55 -3.67 2.69
N PRO A 21 -1.92 -2.56 3.36
CA PRO A 21 -0.96 -1.64 3.99
C PRO A 21 -0.17 -2.28 5.15
N VAL A 22 -0.66 -3.36 5.73
CA VAL A 22 -0.07 -4.08 6.87
C VAL A 22 0.96 -5.09 6.38
N CYS A 23 0.58 -5.99 5.48
CA CYS A 23 1.41 -7.13 5.07
C CYS A 23 1.95 -7.03 3.64
N GLY A 24 1.41 -6.13 2.80
CA GLY A 24 1.80 -5.99 1.39
C GLY A 24 1.28 -7.11 0.48
N MET A 25 0.47 -8.04 1.00
CA MET A 25 -0.18 -9.08 0.21
C MET A 25 -1.40 -8.55 -0.54
N GLN A 26 -1.89 -9.32 -1.51
CA GLN A 26 -3.11 -8.99 -2.24
C GLN A 26 -4.29 -8.99 -1.26
N PRO A 27 -5.06 -7.89 -1.16
CA PRO A 27 -6.19 -7.83 -0.27
C PRO A 27 -7.31 -8.75 -0.76
N THR A 28 -8.10 -9.24 0.18
CA THR A 28 -9.26 -10.09 -0.12
C THR A 28 -10.48 -9.20 -0.25
N GLU A 29 -11.23 -9.36 -1.34
CA GLU A 29 -12.47 -8.62 -1.53
C GLU A 29 -13.46 -8.96 -0.40
N GLY A 30 -13.93 -7.93 0.31
CA GLY A 30 -14.85 -8.06 1.45
C GLY A 30 -14.29 -7.61 2.79
N ILE A 31 -12.96 -7.50 2.95
CA ILE A 31 -12.34 -6.99 4.17
C ILE A 31 -11.81 -5.58 3.93
N ASN A 32 -12.70 -4.60 4.03
CA ASN A 32 -12.37 -3.19 3.86
C ASN A 32 -12.58 -2.41 5.16
N LEU A 33 -11.81 -1.35 5.37
CA LEU A 33 -11.99 -0.40 6.46
C LEU A 33 -11.84 1.01 5.92
N THR A 34 -12.85 1.84 6.15
CA THR A 34 -12.74 3.28 5.89
C THR A 34 -12.13 3.97 7.09
N HIS A 35 -11.01 4.66 6.89
CA HIS A 35 -10.34 5.47 7.90
C HIS A 35 -9.95 6.80 7.28
N ASP A 36 -10.32 7.91 7.93
CA ASP A 36 -10.03 9.28 7.45
C ASP A 36 -10.54 9.56 6.02
N GLY A 37 -11.68 8.95 5.65
CA GLY A 37 -12.25 9.06 4.30
C GLY A 37 -11.56 8.20 3.23
N VAL A 38 -10.54 7.41 3.61
CA VAL A 38 -9.84 6.48 2.72
C VAL A 38 -10.28 5.05 3.01
N THR A 39 -10.70 4.32 1.98
CA THR A 39 -11.04 2.90 2.09
C THR A 39 -9.79 2.04 1.86
N TYR A 40 -9.40 1.29 2.89
CA TYR A 40 -8.30 0.34 2.86
C TYR A 40 -8.82 -1.09 2.76
N SER A 41 -8.20 -1.89 1.90
CA SER A 41 -8.52 -3.32 1.74
C SER A 41 -7.45 -4.17 2.41
N PHE A 42 -7.86 -5.24 3.08
CA PHE A 42 -6.97 -6.12 3.84
C PHE A 42 -7.07 -7.56 3.35
N CYS A 43 -6.00 -8.33 3.51
CA CYS A 43 -5.99 -9.75 3.14
C CYS A 43 -6.75 -10.60 4.15
N SER A 44 -6.82 -10.16 5.41
CA SER A 44 -7.37 -10.91 6.53
C SER A 44 -7.96 -9.99 7.59
N THR A 45 -8.88 -10.51 8.40
CA THR A 45 -9.43 -9.80 9.58
C THR A 45 -8.34 -9.39 10.56
N HIS A 46 -7.30 -10.22 10.71
CA HIS A 46 -6.13 -9.90 11.54
C HIS A 46 -5.41 -8.62 11.07
N CYS A 47 -5.21 -8.46 9.75
CA CYS A 47 -4.61 -7.23 9.20
C CYS A 47 -5.52 -6.02 9.43
N ARG A 48 -6.84 -6.19 9.31
CA ARG A 48 -7.80 -5.12 9.64
C ARG A 48 -7.71 -4.70 11.11
N GLU A 49 -7.54 -5.64 12.04
CA GLU A 49 -7.39 -5.35 13.46
C GLU A 49 -6.08 -4.65 13.79
N LEU A 50 -4.96 -5.11 13.22
CA LEU A 50 -3.66 -4.45 13.35
C LEU A 50 -3.72 -3.01 12.84
N PHE A 51 -4.36 -2.80 11.68
CA PHE A 51 -4.59 -1.47 11.14
C PHE A 51 -5.52 -0.65 12.02
N LYS A 52 -6.57 -1.22 12.60
CA LYS A 52 -7.46 -0.52 13.54
C LYS A 52 -6.74 -0.12 14.83
N GLN A 53 -5.80 -0.94 15.31
CA GLN A 53 -4.99 -0.64 16.50
C GLN A 53 -3.98 0.47 16.24
N ASN A 54 -3.35 0.51 15.05
CA ASN A 54 -2.30 1.47 14.74
C ASN A 54 -2.42 2.07 13.32
N PRO A 55 -3.53 2.75 12.98
CA PRO A 55 -3.79 3.17 11.60
C PRO A 55 -2.76 4.20 11.12
N GLU A 56 -2.35 5.13 11.98
CA GLU A 56 -1.40 6.20 11.61
C GLU A 56 -0.05 5.68 11.11
N SER A 57 0.46 4.59 11.70
CA SER A 57 1.74 3.97 11.30
C SER A 57 1.66 3.37 9.90
N TYR A 58 0.52 2.80 9.54
CA TYR A 58 0.31 2.21 8.22
C TYR A 58 -0.03 3.26 7.16
N ILE A 59 -0.77 4.32 7.53
CA ILE A 59 -1.13 5.43 6.63
C ILE A 59 0.10 6.26 6.25
N LYS A 60 0.98 6.59 7.22
CA LYS A 60 2.22 7.32 6.95
C LYS A 60 3.12 6.61 5.93
N LYS A 61 3.16 5.27 5.95
CA LYS A 61 4.00 4.47 5.06
C LYS A 61 3.58 4.56 3.59
N GLN A 62 2.32 4.90 3.31
CA GLN A 62 1.82 5.10 1.94
C GLN A 62 2.00 6.54 1.43
N ARG A 63 2.29 7.50 2.31
CA ARG A 63 2.54 8.91 1.95
C ARG A 63 4.03 9.20 1.86
N ASN A 64 4.74 8.53 0.94
CA ASN A 64 6.10 8.92 0.58
C ASN A 64 6.14 9.30 -0.91
N ASN A 65 5.92 10.58 -1.19
CA ASN A 65 6.26 11.22 -2.47
C ASN A 65 7.15 12.43 -2.21
#